data_AF-A0A959JJD7-F1
#
_entry.id   AF-A0A959JJD7-F1
#
_cell.length_a   1.000
_cell.length_b   1.000
_cell.length_c   1.000
_cell.angle_alpha   90.00
_cell.angle_beta   90.00
_cell.angle_gamma   90.00
#
_symmetry.space_group_name_H-M   'P 1'
#
loop_
_entity.id
_entity.type
_entity.pdbx_description
1 polymer ?
#
loop_
_entity_poly.entity_id
_entity_poly.type
_entity_poly.pdbx_seq_one_letter_code
_entity_poly.pdbx_strand_id
1 'polypeptide(L)'
;DEAGRGCLAGPVFAAAVILPCDFRNEILTDSKKLTEVVRDKLRKVIESEAIAWAVAQMDPEAIDQYNILWASVRAMHLALNKLPTNPQFILVDGNKFLPYSDIPHSCIVGGDAKYLSIAAASILAKTHRDEYMMNLHGEYPDYQWDKNKGYPTIHHREAIVKYGITPHHRRSFKLLPDPKPLTLF
;
A
#
# COMPACT_ATOMS: atom_id res chain seq x y z
N ASP A 1 -0.73 5.03 -6.84
CA ASP A 1 0.36 4.51 -5.99
C ASP A 1 -0.19 3.39 -5.10
N GLU A 2 0.69 2.61 -4.49
CA GLU A 2 0.38 1.48 -3.63
C GLU A 2 1.08 1.53 -2.27
N ALA A 3 0.53 0.82 -1.28
CA ALA A 3 1.11 0.63 0.04
C ALA A 3 1.07 -0.83 0.48
N GLY A 4 2.12 -1.27 1.19
CA GLY A 4 2.15 -2.59 1.82
C GLY A 4 2.87 -3.68 1.04
N ARG A 5 3.69 -3.36 0.04
CA ARG A 5 4.37 -4.38 -0.77
C ARG A 5 5.34 -5.27 0.00
N GLY A 6 6.10 -4.69 0.93
CA GLY A 6 7.14 -5.40 1.69
C GLY A 6 6.67 -6.12 2.96
N CYS A 7 5.36 -6.17 3.21
CA CYS A 7 4.81 -6.74 4.45
C CYS A 7 4.67 -8.26 4.36
N LEU A 8 4.84 -8.95 5.48
CA LEU A 8 4.59 -10.40 5.61
C LEU A 8 3.10 -10.71 5.78
N ALA A 9 2.34 -9.76 6.32
CA ALA A 9 0.92 -9.90 6.59
C ALA A 9 0.10 -8.71 6.09
N GLY A 10 -1.19 -8.97 5.87
CA GLY A 10 -2.18 -8.03 5.40
C GLY A 10 -2.17 -7.81 3.88
N PRO A 11 -3.20 -7.15 3.36
CA PRO A 11 -3.33 -6.89 1.93
C PRO A 11 -2.30 -5.85 1.43
N VAL A 12 -2.23 -5.73 0.10
CA VAL A 12 -1.65 -4.56 -0.57
C VAL A 12 -2.79 -3.61 -0.91
N PHE A 13 -2.61 -2.33 -0.60
CA PHE A 13 -3.58 -1.28 -0.90
C PHE A 13 -3.07 -0.45 -2.08
N ALA A 14 -3.98 0.06 -2.89
CA ALA A 14 -3.69 1.05 -3.91
C ALA A 14 -4.78 2.12 -3.92
N ALA A 15 -4.40 3.32 -4.33
CA ALA A 15 -5.33 4.43 -4.49
C ALA A 15 -5.17 5.09 -5.86
N ALA A 16 -6.28 5.63 -6.35
CA ALA A 16 -6.35 6.49 -7.51
C ALA A 16 -6.94 7.83 -7.07
N VAL A 17 -6.34 8.94 -7.51
CA VAL A 17 -6.73 10.29 -7.12
C VAL A 17 -6.68 11.21 -8.33
N ILE A 18 -7.74 12.00 -8.51
CA ILE A 18 -7.84 13.11 -9.45
C ILE A 18 -7.91 14.39 -8.64
N LEU A 19 -6.88 15.22 -8.72
CA LEU A 19 -6.82 16.51 -8.04
C LEU A 19 -7.30 17.64 -8.98
N PRO A 20 -7.85 18.74 -8.44
CA PRO A 20 -8.06 19.98 -9.18
C PRO A 20 -6.76 20.49 -9.84
N CYS A 21 -6.87 21.12 -11.00
CA CYS A 21 -5.72 21.68 -11.73
C CYS A 21 -4.97 22.76 -10.94
N ASP A 22 -5.67 23.47 -10.06
CA ASP A 22 -5.16 24.52 -9.18
C ASP A 22 -4.82 24.02 -7.77
N PHE A 23 -4.90 22.71 -7.52
CA PHE A 23 -4.57 22.12 -6.23
C PHE A 23 -3.12 22.44 -5.85
N ARG A 24 -2.94 22.97 -4.64
CA ARG A 24 -1.62 23.29 -4.08
C ARG A 24 -1.56 22.83 -2.64
N ASN A 25 -0.47 22.15 -2.31
CA ASN A 25 -0.18 21.79 -0.94
C ASN A 25 1.34 21.68 -0.77
N GLU A 26 1.93 22.54 0.06
CA GLU A 26 3.39 22.60 0.25
C GLU A 26 3.93 21.40 1.05
N ILE A 27 3.06 20.73 1.81
CA ILE A 27 3.43 19.60 2.68
C ILE A 27 3.35 18.28 1.91
N LEU A 28 2.42 18.18 0.96
CA LEU A 28 2.15 16.98 0.18
C LEU A 28 3.36 16.63 -0.70
N THR A 29 4.22 15.79 -0.13
CA THR A 29 5.45 15.26 -0.70
C THR A 29 5.53 13.76 -0.40
N ASP A 30 6.68 13.13 -0.63
CA ASP A 30 6.92 11.70 -0.35
C ASP A 30 6.36 11.28 1.03
N SER A 31 5.34 10.42 0.99
CA SER A 31 4.56 9.98 2.16
C SER A 31 5.41 9.31 3.25
N LYS A 32 6.57 8.76 2.87
CA LYS A 32 7.51 8.06 3.77
C LYS A 32 8.30 9.03 4.65
N LYS A 33 8.44 10.29 4.23
CA LYS A 33 9.13 11.34 5.01
C LYS A 33 8.21 12.02 6.03
N LEU A 34 6.90 11.82 5.90
CA LEU A 34 5.91 12.43 6.77
C LEU A 34 5.64 11.57 8.01
N THR A 35 5.26 12.21 9.11
CA THR A 35 4.78 11.51 10.30
C THR A 35 3.36 11.01 10.09
N GLU A 36 2.92 10.02 10.89
CA GLU A 36 1.55 9.48 10.83
C GLU A 36 0.50 10.59 11.02
N VAL A 37 0.70 11.46 12.01
CA VAL A 37 -0.16 12.62 12.27
C VAL A 37 -0.28 13.56 11.06
N VAL A 38 0.82 13.79 10.34
CA VAL A 38 0.79 14.64 9.14
C VAL A 38 0.07 13.92 7.99
N ARG A 39 0.29 12.62 7.81
CA ARG A 39 -0.41 11.83 6.80
C ARG A 39 -1.92 11.82 7.03
N ASP A 40 -2.37 11.67 8.27
CA ASP A 40 -3.81 11.65 8.59
C ASP A 40 -4.48 13.00 8.36
N LYS A 41 -3.76 14.11 8.60
CA LYS A 41 -4.23 15.45 8.22
C LYS A 41 -4.33 15.59 6.70
N LEU A 42 -3.30 15.15 5.97
CA LEU A 42 -3.29 15.20 4.50
C LEU A 42 -4.37 14.30 3.88
N ARG A 43 -4.64 13.12 4.44
CA ARG A 43 -5.74 12.25 4.02
C ARG A 43 -7.04 13.03 3.99
N LYS A 44 -7.38 13.74 5.07
CA LYS A 44 -8.62 14.53 5.16
C LYS A 44 -8.69 15.62 4.09
N VAL A 45 -7.58 16.34 3.87
CA VAL A 45 -7.47 17.39 2.85
C VAL A 45 -7.67 16.80 1.45
N ILE A 46 -7.00 15.70 1.13
CA ILE A 46 -7.12 15.03 -0.17
C ILE A 46 -8.55 14.52 -0.37
N GLU A 47 -9.13 13.86 0.63
CA GLU A 47 -10.49 13.31 0.55
C GLU A 47 -11.55 14.41 0.34
N SER A 48 -11.32 15.61 0.88
CA SER A 48 -12.24 16.75 0.72
C SER A 48 -12.03 17.57 -0.56
N GLU A 49 -10.79 17.69 -1.04
CA GLU A 49 -10.44 18.60 -2.14
C GLU A 49 -10.25 17.89 -3.49
N ALA A 50 -10.01 16.58 -3.49
CA ALA A 50 -9.89 15.83 -4.74
C ALA A 50 -11.23 15.82 -5.51
N ILE A 51 -11.16 15.96 -6.83
CA ILE A 51 -12.32 15.84 -7.72
C ILE A 51 -12.92 14.44 -7.60
N ALA A 52 -12.05 13.43 -7.58
CA ALA A 52 -12.43 12.04 -7.43
C ALA A 52 -11.26 11.28 -6.80
N TRP A 53 -11.57 10.32 -5.94
CA TRP A 53 -10.59 9.40 -5.40
C TRP A 53 -11.24 8.06 -5.07
N ALA A 54 -10.43 7.01 -5.02
CA ALA A 54 -10.86 5.70 -4.59
C ALA A 54 -9.68 4.90 -4.03
N VAL A 55 -9.98 4.01 -3.10
CA VAL A 55 -9.04 3.06 -2.51
C VAL A 55 -9.53 1.64 -2.73
N ALA A 56 -8.59 0.76 -3.07
CA ALA A 56 -8.85 -0.67 -3.19
C ALA A 56 -7.69 -1.47 -2.59
N GLN A 57 -7.97 -2.74 -2.33
CA GLN A 57 -6.99 -3.65 -1.77
C GLN A 57 -7.01 -4.99 -2.50
N MET A 58 -5.92 -5.74 -2.37
CA MET A 58 -5.82 -7.14 -2.76
C MET A 58 -5.33 -7.95 -1.57
N ASP A 59 -6.10 -8.97 -1.23
CA ASP A 59 -5.88 -9.79 -0.04
C ASP A 59 -4.66 -10.72 -0.19
N PRO A 60 -4.12 -11.23 0.94
CA PRO A 60 -2.94 -12.10 0.94
C PRO A 60 -3.03 -13.31 0.00
N GLU A 61 -4.21 -13.95 -0.09
CA GLU A 61 -4.45 -15.07 -1.01
C GLU A 61 -4.21 -14.66 -2.47
N ALA A 62 -4.71 -13.50 -2.87
CA ALA A 62 -4.51 -12.99 -4.23
C ALA A 62 -3.06 -12.55 -4.47
N ILE A 63 -2.36 -12.05 -3.43
CA ILE A 63 -0.92 -11.77 -3.50
C ILE A 63 -0.14 -13.06 -3.74
N ASP A 64 -0.48 -14.12 -3.02
CA ASP A 64 0.14 -15.43 -3.18
C ASP A 64 -0.11 -16.03 -4.56
N GLN A 65 -1.30 -15.82 -5.13
CA GLN A 65 -1.65 -16.28 -6.48
C GLN A 65 -0.95 -15.51 -7.60
N TYR A 66 -0.93 -14.17 -7.51
CA TYR A 66 -0.49 -13.32 -8.62
C TYR A 66 0.94 -12.83 -8.49
N ASN A 67 1.61 -13.07 -7.37
CA ASN A 67 2.78 -12.35 -6.89
C ASN A 67 2.50 -10.88 -6.53
N ILE A 68 3.38 -10.29 -5.73
CA ILE A 68 3.16 -8.94 -5.19
C ILE A 68 3.15 -7.85 -6.26
N LEU A 69 3.91 -7.99 -7.35
CA LEU A 69 3.94 -7.00 -8.41
C LEU A 69 2.57 -6.92 -9.09
N TRP A 70 2.03 -8.06 -9.54
CA TRP A 70 0.76 -8.06 -10.25
C TRP A 70 -0.43 -7.89 -9.34
N ALA A 71 -0.37 -8.33 -8.08
CA ALA A 71 -1.39 -7.98 -7.09
C ALA A 71 -1.47 -6.47 -6.85
N SER A 72 -0.32 -5.77 -6.82
CA SER A 72 -0.30 -4.29 -6.69
C SER A 72 -0.95 -3.63 -7.91
N VAL A 73 -0.60 -4.04 -9.13
CA VAL A 73 -1.20 -3.50 -10.36
C VAL A 73 -2.71 -3.78 -10.41
N ARG A 74 -3.15 -4.97 -10.01
CA ARG A 74 -4.59 -5.30 -9.91
C ARG A 74 -5.30 -4.45 -8.87
N ALA A 75 -4.69 -4.19 -7.71
CA ALA A 75 -5.24 -3.27 -6.72
C ALA A 75 -5.42 -1.86 -7.30
N MET A 76 -4.45 -1.38 -8.11
CA MET A 76 -4.58 -0.09 -8.81
C MET A 76 -5.73 -0.09 -9.80
N HIS A 77 -5.92 -1.16 -10.58
CA HIS A 77 -7.06 -1.31 -11.50
C HIS A 77 -8.39 -1.33 -10.74
N LEU A 78 -8.46 -2.01 -9.59
CA LEU A 78 -9.64 -1.99 -8.73
C LEU A 78 -9.92 -0.59 -8.17
N ALA A 79 -8.90 0.19 -7.83
CA ALA A 79 -9.07 1.58 -7.41
C ALA A 79 -9.60 2.44 -8.57
N LEU A 80 -9.07 2.27 -9.77
CA LEU A 80 -9.57 2.97 -10.97
C LEU A 80 -11.03 2.62 -11.29
N ASN A 81 -11.42 1.35 -11.17
CA ASN A 81 -12.81 0.90 -11.37
C ASN A 81 -13.80 1.54 -10.38
N LYS A 82 -13.33 1.92 -9.20
CA LYS A 82 -14.13 2.56 -8.14
C LYS A 82 -14.16 4.09 -8.26
N LEU A 83 -13.39 4.70 -9.16
CA LEU A 83 -13.43 6.15 -9.33
C LEU A 83 -14.81 6.57 -9.86
N PRO A 84 -15.45 7.57 -9.26
CA PRO A 84 -16.72 8.11 -9.77
C PRO A 84 -16.56 8.90 -11.08
N THR A 85 -15.32 9.20 -11.49
CA THR A 85 -15.00 9.99 -12.69
C THR A 85 -13.93 9.29 -13.49
N ASN A 86 -14.13 9.19 -14.81
CA ASN A 86 -13.18 8.56 -15.71
C ASN A 86 -11.95 9.47 -15.91
N PRO A 87 -10.72 8.99 -15.61
CA PRO A 87 -9.52 9.76 -15.89
C PRO A 87 -9.23 9.80 -17.39
N GLN A 88 -8.58 10.88 -17.85
CA GLN A 88 -8.12 11.00 -19.24
C GLN A 88 -6.68 10.53 -19.43
N PHE A 89 -5.91 10.46 -18.34
CA PHE A 89 -4.53 10.00 -18.32
C PHE A 89 -4.20 9.43 -16.94
N ILE A 90 -3.38 8.39 -16.87
CA ILE A 90 -3.01 7.72 -15.62
C ILE A 90 -1.51 7.89 -15.36
N LEU A 91 -1.16 8.49 -14.23
CA LEU A 91 0.20 8.53 -13.70
C LEU A 91 0.36 7.47 -12.61
N VAL A 92 1.36 6.60 -12.75
CA VAL A 92 1.60 5.46 -11.85
C VAL A 92 2.99 5.58 -11.24
N ASP A 93 3.12 5.39 -9.92
CA ASP A 93 4.45 5.27 -9.31
C ASP A 93 5.09 3.91 -9.65
N GLY A 94 6.37 3.93 -9.99
CA GLY A 94 7.13 2.74 -10.34
C GLY A 94 7.38 2.59 -11.85
N ASN A 95 7.63 1.35 -12.29
CA ASN A 95 8.11 1.03 -13.63
C ASN A 95 7.28 -0.02 -14.37
N LYS A 96 6.16 -0.46 -13.79
CA LYS A 96 5.30 -1.51 -14.35
C LYS A 96 3.84 -1.15 -14.10
N PHE A 97 3.06 -1.19 -15.16
CA PHE A 97 1.60 -1.07 -15.12
C PHE A 97 1.03 -1.86 -16.31
N LEU A 98 -0.19 -2.36 -16.18
CA LEU A 98 -0.92 -2.94 -17.30
C LEU A 98 -1.83 -1.86 -17.90
N PRO A 99 -1.94 -1.78 -19.24
CA PRO A 99 -2.92 -0.92 -19.88
C PRO A 99 -4.30 -1.06 -19.22
N TYR A 100 -4.94 0.07 -18.96
CA TYR A 100 -6.26 0.13 -18.35
C TYR A 100 -7.23 0.70 -19.37
N SER A 101 -7.99 -0.18 -20.00
CA SER A 101 -8.82 0.14 -21.17
C SER A 101 -7.98 0.88 -22.23
N ASP A 102 -8.54 1.90 -22.88
CA ASP A 102 -7.85 2.73 -23.87
C ASP A 102 -7.25 4.01 -23.24
N ILE A 103 -7.16 4.09 -21.91
CA ILE A 103 -6.67 5.29 -21.22
C ILE A 103 -5.14 5.29 -21.26
N PRO A 104 -4.51 6.34 -21.81
CA PRO A 104 -3.06 6.46 -21.83
C PRO A 104 -2.49 6.55 -20.42
N HIS A 105 -1.31 5.98 -20.22
CA HIS A 105 -0.66 5.98 -18.91
C HIS A 105 0.85 6.18 -19.00
N SER A 106 1.47 6.55 -17.89
CA SER A 106 2.92 6.60 -17.74
C SER A 106 3.35 6.13 -16.35
N CYS A 107 4.39 5.30 -16.34
CA CYS A 107 5.04 4.84 -15.12
C CYS A 107 6.21 5.77 -14.78
N ILE A 108 6.18 6.34 -13.59
CA ILE A 108 7.19 7.28 -13.11
C ILE A 108 7.87 6.69 -11.87
N VAL A 109 9.14 6.35 -11.98
CA VAL A 109 9.91 5.90 -10.81
C VAL A 109 10.13 7.07 -9.84
N GLY A 110 9.69 6.90 -8.58
CA GLY A 110 9.71 7.96 -7.57
C GLY A 110 8.76 9.09 -7.94
N GLY A 111 7.58 8.72 -8.46
CA GLY A 111 6.58 9.66 -8.93
C GLY A 111 5.92 10.42 -7.78
N ASP A 112 5.87 9.83 -6.59
CA ASP A 112 5.38 10.44 -5.35
C ASP A 112 6.16 11.72 -4.96
N ALA A 113 7.46 11.77 -5.26
CA ALA A 113 8.30 12.96 -5.05
C ALA A 113 8.18 14.02 -6.17
N LYS A 114 7.51 13.71 -7.28
CA LYS A 114 7.48 14.55 -8.50
C LYS A 114 6.09 15.07 -8.85
N TYR A 115 5.04 14.30 -8.56
CA TYR A 115 3.67 14.59 -8.97
C TYR A 115 2.74 14.54 -7.77
N LEU A 116 2.02 15.64 -7.52
CA LEU A 116 1.07 15.75 -6.41
C LEU A 116 -0.02 14.69 -6.47
N SER A 117 -0.51 14.32 -7.66
CA SER A 117 -1.53 13.25 -7.80
C SER A 117 -1.00 11.89 -7.35
N ILE A 118 0.28 11.59 -7.61
CA ILE A 118 0.91 10.35 -7.15
C ILE A 118 1.14 10.43 -5.64
N ALA A 119 1.63 11.56 -5.13
CA ALA A 119 1.81 11.78 -3.69
C ALA A 119 0.49 11.62 -2.92
N ALA A 120 -0.61 12.21 -3.43
CA ALA A 120 -1.94 12.08 -2.85
C ALA A 120 -2.41 10.62 -2.82
N ALA A 121 -2.24 9.89 -3.93
CA ALA A 121 -2.54 8.47 -3.97
C ALA A 121 -1.69 7.67 -2.97
N SER A 122 -0.42 8.02 -2.79
CA SER A 122 0.47 7.41 -1.79
C SER A 122 -0.07 7.58 -0.37
N ILE A 123 -0.51 8.79 -0.04
CA ILE A 123 -1.10 9.10 1.27
C ILE A 123 -2.36 8.29 1.50
N LEU A 124 -3.31 8.27 0.55
CA LEU A 124 -4.54 7.51 0.72
C LEU A 124 -4.27 6.00 0.84
N ALA A 125 -3.42 5.44 -0.03
CA ALA A 125 -3.06 4.02 0.05
C ALA A 125 -2.42 3.67 1.40
N LYS A 126 -1.50 4.52 1.90
CA LYS A 126 -0.79 4.28 3.17
C LYS A 126 -1.71 4.39 4.38
N THR A 127 -2.48 5.47 4.47
CA THR A 127 -3.31 5.76 5.64
C THR A 127 -4.47 4.79 5.78
N HIS A 128 -5.16 4.46 4.68
CA HIS A 128 -6.20 3.42 4.70
C HIS A 128 -5.63 2.04 5.04
N ARG A 129 -4.44 1.70 4.55
CA ARG A 129 -3.78 0.44 4.92
C ARG A 129 -3.40 0.41 6.39
N ASP A 130 -2.82 1.48 6.92
CA ASP A 130 -2.41 1.54 8.31
C ASP A 130 -3.61 1.41 9.25
N GLU A 131 -4.72 2.08 8.93
CA GLU A 131 -6.01 1.92 9.62
C GLU A 131 -6.49 0.46 9.59
N TYR A 132 -6.46 -0.18 8.41
CA TYR A 132 -6.80 -1.61 8.29
C TYR A 132 -5.94 -2.48 9.20
N MET A 133 -4.61 -2.28 9.21
CA MET A 133 -3.71 -3.08 10.05
C MET A 133 -3.90 -2.80 11.55
N MET A 134 -4.30 -1.58 11.93
CA MET A 134 -4.65 -1.25 13.32
C MET A 134 -5.92 -1.97 13.77
N ASN A 135 -6.95 -2.03 12.92
CA ASN A 135 -8.17 -2.78 13.21
C ASN A 135 -7.87 -4.28 13.30
N LEU A 136 -7.08 -4.81 12.36
CA LEU A 136 -6.70 -6.22 12.32
C LEU A 136 -5.87 -6.65 13.55
N HIS A 137 -5.09 -5.74 14.13
CA HIS A 137 -4.39 -6.01 15.39
C HIS A 137 -5.35 -6.34 16.55
N GLY A 138 -6.57 -5.77 16.56
CA GLY A 138 -7.57 -6.11 17.57
C GLY A 138 -7.97 -7.58 17.56
N GLU A 139 -7.95 -8.22 16.38
CA GLU A 139 -8.22 -9.65 16.21
C GLU A 139 -6.99 -10.53 16.46
N TYR A 140 -5.79 -10.01 16.18
CA TYR A 140 -4.51 -10.73 16.30
C TYR A 140 -3.47 -9.91 17.09
N PRO A 141 -3.69 -9.69 18.40
CA PRO A 141 -2.88 -8.78 19.21
C PRO A 141 -1.43 -9.23 19.35
N ASP A 142 -1.18 -10.54 19.35
CA ASP A 142 0.14 -11.15 19.54
C ASP A 142 1.18 -10.73 18.48
N TYR A 143 0.75 -10.26 17.31
CA TYR A 143 1.65 -9.92 16.21
C TYR A 143 2.05 -8.43 16.17
N GLN A 144 1.48 -7.59 17.04
CA GLN A 144 1.74 -6.13 17.12
C GLN A 144 1.63 -5.39 15.77
N TRP A 145 0.61 -5.73 14.98
CA TRP A 145 0.36 -5.09 13.69
C TRP A 145 -0.06 -3.63 13.79
N ASP A 146 -0.51 -3.16 14.95
CA ASP A 146 -0.69 -1.75 15.29
C ASP A 146 0.61 -0.95 15.17
N LYS A 147 1.77 -1.56 15.46
CA LYS A 147 3.08 -0.91 15.37
C LYS A 147 3.80 -1.24 14.08
N ASN A 148 3.96 -2.53 13.79
CA ASN A 148 4.77 -2.95 12.65
C ASN A 148 4.00 -2.97 11.33
N LYS A 149 2.68 -2.76 11.32
CA LYS A 149 1.81 -2.76 10.12
C LYS A 149 2.02 -3.96 9.18
N GLY A 150 2.39 -5.11 9.73
CA GLY A 150 2.68 -6.35 9.00
C GLY A 150 4.10 -6.45 8.41
N TYR A 151 4.98 -5.47 8.62
CA TYR A 151 6.37 -5.51 8.16
C TYR A 151 7.21 -6.57 8.92
N PRO A 152 8.28 -7.10 8.32
CA PRO A 152 9.11 -8.17 8.87
C PRO A 152 10.03 -7.73 10.03
N THR A 153 9.47 -7.09 11.05
CA THR A 153 10.19 -6.74 12.28
C THR A 153 10.56 -7.99 13.08
N ILE A 154 11.54 -7.86 13.97
CA ILE A 154 11.97 -8.95 14.87
C ILE A 154 10.77 -9.50 15.64
N HIS A 155 10.00 -8.62 16.29
CA HIS A 155 8.80 -9.00 17.04
C HIS A 155 7.77 -9.75 16.18
N HIS A 156 7.52 -9.29 14.95
CA HIS A 156 6.56 -9.97 14.06
C HIS A 156 7.01 -11.40 13.74
N ARG A 157 8.31 -11.61 13.47
CA ARG A 157 8.84 -12.95 13.19
C ARG A 157 8.84 -13.85 14.43
N GLU A 158 9.16 -13.29 15.60
CA GLU A 158 9.05 -14.02 16.87
C GLU A 158 7.61 -14.45 17.15
N ALA A 159 6.62 -13.58 16.89
CA ALA A 159 5.21 -13.93 16.98
C ALA A 159 4.83 -15.07 16.03
N ILE A 160 5.32 -15.05 14.78
CA ILE A 160 5.11 -16.16 13.83
C ILE A 160 5.68 -17.47 14.36
N VAL A 161 6.87 -17.45 14.97
CA VAL A 161 7.47 -18.66 15.57
C VAL A 161 6.64 -19.17 16.75
N LYS A 162 6.15 -18.26 17.60
CA LYS A 162 5.45 -18.61 18.84
C LYS A 162 4.00 -19.03 18.64
N TYR A 163 3.28 -18.35 17.74
CA TYR A 163 1.83 -18.46 17.57
C TYR A 163 1.41 -19.04 16.21
N GLY A 164 2.37 -19.27 15.32
CA GLY A 164 2.11 -19.75 13.97
C GLY A 164 1.74 -18.63 12.98
N ILE A 165 1.27 -19.02 11.81
CA ILE A 165 0.77 -18.09 10.79
C ILE A 165 -0.75 -17.94 10.91
N THR A 166 -1.27 -16.83 10.39
CA THR A 166 -2.70 -16.54 10.30
C THR A 166 -3.16 -16.52 8.84
N PRO A 167 -4.48 -16.50 8.55
CA PRO A 167 -4.99 -16.29 7.19
C PRO A 167 -4.51 -14.98 6.53
N HIS A 168 -4.06 -14.01 7.33
CA HIS A 168 -3.57 -12.72 6.82
C HIS A 168 -2.08 -12.75 6.41
N HIS A 169 -1.34 -13.82 6.68
CA HIS A 169 0.05 -13.95 6.26
C HIS A 169 0.14 -14.36 4.78
N ARG A 170 1.09 -13.75 4.06
CA ARG A 170 1.38 -14.03 2.66
C ARG A 170 2.29 -15.25 2.59
N ARG A 171 1.74 -16.41 2.23
CA ARG A 171 2.44 -17.71 2.26
C ARG A 171 3.53 -17.82 1.21
N SER A 172 3.43 -17.06 0.13
CA SER A 172 4.46 -16.97 -0.91
C SER A 172 5.69 -16.16 -0.47
N PHE A 173 5.62 -15.43 0.65
CA PHE A 173 6.73 -14.63 1.17
C PHE A 173 7.58 -15.44 2.14
N LYS A 174 8.84 -15.03 2.30
CA LYS A 174 9.76 -15.61 3.29
C LYS A 174 9.43 -15.12 4.71
N LEU A 175 8.53 -15.86 5.38
CA LEU A 175 8.01 -15.53 6.71
C LEU A 175 9.04 -15.67 7.84
N LEU A 176 9.97 -16.61 7.72
CA LEU A 176 11.09 -16.80 8.65
C LEU A 176 12.41 -16.79 7.86
N PRO A 177 13.52 -16.28 8.46
CA PRO A 177 14.83 -16.42 7.85
C PRO A 177 15.20 -17.90 7.70
N ASP A 178 16.12 -18.22 6.77
CA ASP A 178 16.63 -19.59 6.70
C ASP A 178 17.29 -19.93 8.03
N PRO A 179 17.18 -21.18 8.52
CA PRO A 179 17.99 -21.62 9.64
C PRO A 179 19.44 -21.32 9.33
N LYS A 180 20.14 -20.65 10.28
CA LYS A 180 21.58 -20.41 10.14
C LYS A 180 22.26 -21.77 9.87
N PRO A 181 23.15 -21.87 8.87
CA PRO A 181 23.91 -23.10 8.69
C PRO A 181 24.57 -23.44 10.02
N LEU A 182 24.37 -24.68 10.49
CA LEU A 182 25.04 -25.18 11.68
C LEU A 182 26.55 -25.03 11.43
N THR A 183 27.19 -24.11 12.15
CA THR A 183 28.64 -24.10 12.26
C THR A 183 29.02 -25.37 13.00
N LEU A 184 29.41 -26.40 12.24
CA LEU A 184 30.11 -27.56 12.75
C LEU A 184 31.42 -27.05 13.36
N PHE A 185 31.49 -27.07 14.68
CA PHE A 185 32.74 -26.98 15.43
C PHE A 185 33.40 -28.35 15.47
#